data_AF-A0A2U9IKF9-F1
#
_entry.id   AF-A0A2U9IKF9-F1
#
_cell.length_a   1.000
_cell.length_b   1.000
_cell.length_c   1.000
_cell.angle_alpha   90.00
_cell.angle_beta   90.00
_cell.angle_gamma   90.00
#
_symmetry.space_group_name_H-M   'P 1'
#
loop_
_entity.id
_entity.type
_entity.pdbx_description
1 polymer ?
#
loop_
_entity_poly.entity_id
_entity_poly.type
_entity_poly.pdbx_seq_one_letter_code
_entity_poly.pdbx_strand_id
1 'polypeptide(L)' 'MKRGMKVIFVQAKYSSQTCPKCGSKMTEVAYRTLKCEKCGFEENRDYIAVYNLYGRGL' A
#
# COMPACT_ATOMS: atom_id res chain seq x y z
N MET A 1 13.32 19.35 -5.77
CA MET A 1 13.76 18.70 -4.52
C MET A 1 14.57 19.71 -3.72
N LYS A 2 14.16 20.05 -2.49
CA LYS A 2 14.94 20.92 -1.60
C LYS A 2 15.43 20.03 -0.44
N ARG A 3 16.76 19.97 -0.20
CA ARG A 3 17.50 19.24 0.87
C ARG A 3 18.13 17.86 0.56
N GLY A 4 18.73 17.63 -0.61
CA GLY A 4 19.68 16.51 -0.80
C GLY A 4 19.15 15.08 -0.56
N MET A 5 17.82 14.89 -0.50
CA MET A 5 17.21 13.58 -0.28
C MET A 5 17.31 12.71 -1.53
N LYS A 6 17.76 11.47 -1.36
CA LYS A 6 17.75 10.45 -2.41
C LYS A 6 16.29 10.08 -2.72
N VAL A 7 15.90 10.23 -3.98
CA VAL A 7 14.60 9.77 -4.47
C VAL A 7 14.80 8.50 -5.28
N ILE A 8 14.00 7.49 -4.93
CA ILE A 8 13.99 6.19 -5.58
C ILE A 8 12.64 6.07 -6.28
N PHE A 9 12.66 5.84 -7.59
CA PHE A 9 11.46 5.57 -8.36
C PHE A 9 11.13 4.09 -8.27
N VAL A 10 9.89 3.78 -7.89
CA VAL A 10 9.39 2.41 -7.75
C VAL A 10 8.09 2.23 -8.52
N GLN A 11 7.79 1.00 -8.93
CA GLN A 11 6.54 0.71 -9.62
C GLN A 11 5.36 0.84 -8.65
N ALA A 12 4.41 1.73 -8.94
CA ALA A 12 3.24 1.96 -8.08
C ALA A 12 2.04 1.05 -8.35
N LYS A 13 2.12 0.22 -9.40
CA LYS A 13 0.99 -0.63 -9.82
C LYS A 13 0.52 -1.52 -8.65
N TYR A 14 -0.79 -1.51 -8.42
CA TYR A 14 -1.50 -2.28 -7.38
C TYR A 14 -1.07 -2.00 -5.93
N SER A 15 -0.27 -0.96 -5.65
CA SER A 15 0.18 -0.66 -4.28
C SER A 15 -0.99 -0.35 -3.34
N SER A 16 -2.08 0.22 -3.84
CA SER A 16 -3.28 0.55 -3.07
C SER A 16 -4.31 -0.58 -2.96
N GLN A 17 -4.05 -1.76 -3.54
CA GLN A 17 -5.00 -2.89 -3.57
C GLN A 17 -4.40 -4.21 -3.10
N THR A 18 -3.09 -4.21 -2.78
CA THR A 18 -2.35 -5.40 -2.36
C THR A 18 -2.24 -5.38 -0.84
N CYS A 19 -2.60 -6.49 -0.19
CA CYS A 19 -2.47 -6.61 1.25
C CYS A 19 -0.99 -6.55 1.66
N PRO A 20 -0.58 -5.60 2.52
CA PRO A 20 0.80 -5.48 2.94
C PRO A 20 1.26 -6.65 3.81
N LYS A 21 0.33 -7.40 4.42
CA LYS A 21 0.64 -8.55 5.27
C LYS A 21 0.83 -9.86 4.51
N CYS A 22 0.00 -10.11 3.49
CA CYS A 22 -0.05 -11.44 2.84
C CYS A 22 -0.06 -11.41 1.31
N GLY A 23 0.04 -10.23 0.69
CA GLY A 23 0.12 -10.06 -0.76
C GLY A 23 -1.19 -10.32 -1.53
N SER A 24 -2.28 -10.67 -0.85
CA SER A 24 -3.57 -10.93 -1.50
C SER A 24 -4.26 -9.63 -1.91
N LYS A 25 -5.11 -9.69 -2.94
CA LYS A 25 -5.96 -8.56 -3.33
C LYS A 25 -6.92 -8.21 -2.18
N MET A 26 -7.12 -6.92 -1.95
CA MET A 26 -8.05 -6.38 -0.95
C MET A 26 -9.34 -5.87 -1.60
N THR A 27 -10.40 -5.80 -0.79
CA THR A 27 -11.74 -5.37 -1.19
C THR A 27 -12.13 -4.11 -0.41
N GLU A 28 -12.81 -3.16 -1.05
CA GLU A 28 -13.31 -1.95 -0.38
C GLU A 28 -14.54 -2.29 0.46
N VAL A 29 -14.50 -1.95 1.74
CA VAL A 29 -15.57 -2.26 2.71
C VAL A 29 -16.26 -1.01 3.26
N ALA A 30 -15.59 0.14 3.19
CA ALA A 30 -16.13 1.45 3.57
C ALA A 30 -15.37 2.55 2.82
N TYR A 31 -15.76 3.81 3.01
CA TYR A 31 -15.12 4.95 2.34
C TYR A 31 -13.60 4.95 2.55
N ARG A 32 -12.85 4.65 1.48
CA ARG A 32 -11.38 4.55 1.46
C ARG A 32 -10.79 3.49 2.40
N THR A 33 -11.57 2.56 2.92
CA THR A 33 -11.10 1.47 3.79
C THR A 33 -11.15 0.16 3.03
N LEU A 34 -10.03 -0.57 3.03
CA LEU A 34 -9.91 -1.86 2.38
C LEU A 34 -9.73 -2.96 3.43
N LYS A 35 -10.35 -4.11 3.19
CA LYS A 35 -10.17 -5.32 3.99
C LYS A 35 -9.57 -6.44 3.14
N CYS A 36 -8.67 -7.19 3.73
CA CYS A 36 -8.13 -8.42 3.16
C CYS A 36 -8.95 -9.62 3.65
N GLU A 37 -9.70 -10.25 2.74
CA GLU A 37 -10.50 -11.44 3.05
C GLU A 37 -9.65 -12.65 3.49
N LYS A 38 -8.36 -12.68 3.13
CA LYS A 38 -7.46 -13.81 3.47
C LYS A 38 -6.89 -13.74 4.88
N CYS A 39 -6.53 -12.55 5.37
CA CYS A 39 -5.84 -12.39 6.66
C CYS A 39 -6.56 -11.44 7.64
N GLY A 40 -7.69 -10.86 7.25
CA GLY A 40 -8.47 -9.95 8.08
C GLY A 40 -7.88 -8.54 8.25
N PHE A 41 -6.72 -8.24 7.63
CA PHE A 41 -6.14 -6.90 7.71
C PHE A 41 -7.07 -5.86 7.08
N GLU A 42 -7.37 -4.79 7.82
CA GLU A 42 -8.24 -3.71 7.40
C GLU A 42 -7.55 -2.36 7.67
N GLU A 43 -7.48 -1.51 6.66
CA GLU A 43 -6.96 -0.14 6.83
C GLU A 43 -7.34 0.77 5.64
N ASN A 44 -7.05 2.06 5.77
CA ASN A 44 -7.14 3.07 4.76
C ASN A 44 -6.28 2.74 3.52
N ARG A 45 -6.89 2.91 2.36
CA ARG A 45 -6.31 2.69 1.04
C ARG A 45 -5.01 3.47 0.81
N ASP A 46 -4.92 4.70 1.31
CA ASP A 46 -3.73 5.54 1.12
C ASP A 46 -2.57 5.09 2.00
N TYR A 47 -2.86 4.69 3.24
CA TYR A 47 -1.86 4.08 4.12
C TYR A 47 -1.29 2.81 3.49
N ILE A 48 -2.16 1.92 3.00
CA ILE A 48 -1.77 0.70 2.27
C ILE A 48 -0.87 1.02 1.07
N ALA A 49 -1.21 2.05 0.30
CA ALA A 49 -0.42 2.47 -0.86
C ALA A 49 0.99 2.92 -0.45
N VAL A 50 1.10 3.79 0.56
CA VAL A 50 2.40 4.29 1.05
C VAL A 50 3.23 3.16 1.66
N TYR A 51 2.62 2.28 2.44
CA TYR A 51 3.30 1.14 3.06
C TYR A 51 3.90 0.21 2.00
N ASN A 52 3.11 -0.16 0.98
CA ASN A 52 3.59 -1.00 -0.12
C ASN A 52 4.66 -0.31 -0.96
N LEU A 53 4.57 1.00 -1.19
CA LEU A 53 5.60 1.76 -1.92
C LEU A 53 6.90 1.85 -1.11
N TYR A 54 6.80 2.09 0.20
CA TYR A 54 7.95 2.11 1.10
C TYR A 54 8.69 0.78 1.07
N GLY A 55 7.98 -0.35 1.20
CA GLY A 55 8.58 -1.68 1.12
C GLY A 55 9.23 -2.02 -0.24
N ARG A 56 8.79 -1.39 -1.34
CA ARG A 56 9.40 -1.57 -2.68
C ARG A 56 10.65 -0.70 -2.90
N GLY A 57 10.84 0.34 -2.08
CA GLY A 57 11.94 1.31 -2.20
C GLY A 57 13.11 1.06 -1.27
N LEU A 58 12.99 0.06 -0.38
CA LEU A 58 14.09 -0.52 0.40
C LEU A 58 14.85 -1.53 -0.45
#